data_AF-A0A960XBZ6-F1
#
_entry.id   AF-A0A960XBZ6-F1
#
_cell.length_a   1.000
_cell.length_b   1.000
_cell.length_c   1.000
_cell.angle_alpha   90.00
_cell.angle_beta   90.00
_cell.angle_gamma   90.00
#
_symmetry.space_group_name_H-M   'P 1'
#
loop_
_entity.id
_entity.type
_entity.pdbx_description
1 polymer ?
#
loop_
_entity_poly.entity_id
_entity_poly.type
_entity_poly.pdbx_seq_one_letter_code
_entity_poly.pdbx_strand_id
1 'polypeptide(L)' 'WVQNFWEDVNHTNTVYIDKAHNGAAMIVEEIPNGRRYRCNDGEPDDDFDDIVFTITRINE' A
#
# COMPACT_ATOMS: atom_id res chain seq x y z
N TRP A 1 8.09 -7.92 -1.68
CA TRP A 1 7.35 -6.79 -2.27
C TRP A 1 5.90 -6.94 -1.90
N VAL A 2 5.33 -5.94 -1.24
CA VAL A 2 3.90 -5.87 -0.92
C VAL A 2 3.26 -4.93 -1.93
N GLN A 3 2.12 -5.34 -2.51
CA GLN A 3 1.40 -4.60 -3.54
C GLN A 3 0.00 -4.29 -3.05
N ASN A 4 -0.50 -3.09 -3.37
CA ASN A 4 -1.90 -2.73 -3.17
C ASN A 4 -2.77 -3.33 -4.29
N PHE A 5 -4.00 -3.70 -3.94
CA PHE A 5 -5.02 -4.17 -4.86
C PHE A 5 -6.14 -3.14 -4.92
N TRP A 6 -6.60 -2.86 -6.12
CA TRP A 6 -7.64 -1.89 -6.40
C TRP A 6 -8.80 -2.58 -7.11
N GLU A 7 -10.02 -2.22 -6.73
CA GLU A 7 -11.20 -2.51 -7.54
C GLU A 7 -11.46 -1.30 -8.44
N ASP A 8 -11.57 -1.53 -9.74
CA ASP A 8 -11.82 -0.48 -10.72
C ASP A 8 -12.83 -0.94 -11.79
N VAL A 9 -13.35 0.01 -12.56
CA VAL A 9 -14.38 -0.21 -13.58
C VAL A 9 -13.87 0.25 -14.93
N ASN A 10 -13.81 -0.67 -15.90
CA ASN A 10 -13.34 -0.33 -17.24
C ASN A 10 -14.41 0.42 -18.07
N HIS A 11 -14.04 0.84 -19.28
CA HIS A 11 -14.93 1.55 -20.21
C HIS A 11 -16.18 0.77 -20.67
N THR A 12 -16.29 -0.52 -20.34
CA THR A 12 -17.47 -1.38 -20.60
C THR A 12 -18.28 -1.66 -19.33
N ASN A 13 -18.08 -0.90 -18.24
CA ASN A 13 -18.70 -1.11 -16.93
C ASN A 13 -18.43 -2.50 -16.31
N THR A 14 -17.30 -3.11 -16.65
CA THR A 14 -16.87 -4.37 -16.03
C THR A 14 -15.94 -4.07 -14.88
N VAL A 15 -16.26 -4.61 -13.71
CA VAL A 15 -15.42 -4.55 -12.52
C VAL A 15 -14.22 -5.48 -12.70
N TYR A 16 -13.03 -4.99 -12.40
CA TYR A 16 -11.80 -5.76 -12.41
C TYR A 16 -10.93 -5.43 -11.20
N ILE A 17 -9.98 -6.31 -10.89
CA ILE A 17 -8.98 -6.08 -9.86
C ILE A 17 -7.64 -5.79 -10.54
N ASP A 18 -7.03 -4.66 -10.17
CA ASP A 18 -5.68 -4.29 -10.58
C ASP A 18 -4.71 -4.37 -9.40
N LYS A 19 -3.45 -4.70 -9.67
CA LYS A 19 -2.40 -4.77 -8.66
C LYS A 19 -1.23 -3.86 -9.03
N ALA A 20 -0.69 -3.15 -8.05
CA ALA A 20 0.37 -2.17 -8.27
C ALA A 20 0.02 -1.11 -9.34
N HIS A 21 -1.26 -0.74 -9.40
CA HIS A 21 -1.77 0.31 -10.29
C HIS A 21 -0.90 1.56 -10.14
N ASN A 22 -0.39 2.10 -11.25
CA ASN A 22 0.48 3.29 -11.28
C ASN A 22 1.70 3.26 -10.33
N GLY A 23 2.19 2.08 -9.95
CA GLY A 23 3.32 1.98 -9.01
C GLY A 23 2.91 1.92 -7.54
N ALA A 24 1.61 1.82 -7.24
CA ALA A 24 1.09 1.62 -5.89
C ALA A 24 1.82 0.48 -5.17
N ALA A 25 2.59 0.83 -4.16
CA ALA A 25 3.48 -0.08 -3.46
C ALA A 25 3.55 0.29 -1.97
N MET A 26 4.22 -0.58 -1.21
CA MET A 26 4.43 -0.39 0.21
C MET A 26 5.90 -0.63 0.56
N ILE A 27 6.50 0.35 1.22
CA ILE A 27 7.81 0.22 1.86
C ILE A 27 7.60 -0.29 3.28
N VAL A 28 8.35 -1.35 3.63
CA VAL A 28 8.33 -1.94 4.97
C VAL A 28 9.70 -1.78 5.61
N GLU A 29 9.73 -1.12 6.76
CA GLU A 29 10.91 -0.94 7.60
C GLU A 29 10.75 -1.81 8.86
N GLU A 30 11.68 -2.72 9.10
CA GLU A 30 11.76 -3.44 10.38
C GLU A 30 12.25 -2.47 11.46
N ILE A 31 11.51 -2.35 12.56
CA ILE A 31 11.86 -1.50 13.71
C ILE A 31 11.94 -2.35 14.98
N PRO A 32 12.59 -1.88 16.06
CA PRO A 32 12.52 -2.58 17.34
C PRO A 32 11.06 -2.84 17.74
N ASN A 33 10.76 -4.11 18.04
CA ASN A 33 9.43 -4.57 18.46
C ASN A 33 8.30 -4.43 17.41
N GLY A 34 8.60 -4.25 16.12
CA GLY A 34 7.52 -4.07 15.14
C GLY A 34 7.98 -3.79 13.72
N ARG A 35 7.05 -3.22 12.95
CA ARG A 35 7.27 -2.78 11.56
C ARG A 35 6.60 -1.45 11.31
N ARG A 36 7.26 -0.60 10.51
CA ARG A 36 6.67 0.62 9.94
C ARG A 36 6.35 0.39 8.47
N TYR A 37 5.21 0.91 8.07
CA TYR A 37 4.65 0.79 6.74
C TYR A 37 4.42 2.18 6.16
N ARG A 38 4.86 2.38 4.92
CA ARG A 38 4.64 3.59 4.12
C ARG A 38 4.04 3.16 2.79
N CYS A 39 2.85 3.65 2.48
CA CYS A 39 2.06 3.24 1.33
C CYS A 39 1.99 4.37 0.31
N ASN A 40 1.95 4.01 -0.97
CA ASN A 40 1.53 4.89 -2.05
C ASN A 40 0.16 4.42 -2.60
N ASP A 41 -0.75 5.35 -2.87
CA ASP A 41 -2.14 5.13 -3.28
C ASP A 41 -2.34 4.96 -4.80
N GLY A 42 -1.26 4.87 -5.58
CA GLY A 42 -1.32 4.78 -7.02
C GLY A 42 -1.34 6.13 -7.73
N GLU A 43 -1.13 7.24 -7.03
CA GLU A 43 -0.68 8.48 -7.67
C GLU A 43 0.84 8.41 -7.97
N PRO A 44 1.30 8.94 -9.13
CA PRO A 44 2.70 8.83 -9.56
C PRO A 44 3.59 9.91 -8.91
N ASP A 45 3.57 10.01 -7.57
CA ASP A 45 4.38 10.96 -6.79
C ASP A 45 5.59 10.32 -6.07
N ASP A 46 5.62 8.98 -5.95
CA ASP A 46 6.70 8.17 -5.35
C ASP A 46 7.08 8.59 -3.91
N ASP A 47 6.22 9.29 -3.17
CA ASP A 47 6.55 9.81 -1.83
C ASP A 47 6.19 8.85 -0.69
N PHE A 48 5.27 7.91 -0.92
CA PHE A 48 4.78 6.91 0.02
C PHE A 48 4.31 7.54 1.35
N ASP A 49 3.54 8.63 1.29
CA ASP A 49 2.99 9.29 2.48
C ASP A 49 1.47 9.23 2.64
N ASP A 50 0.74 8.66 1.66
CA ASP A 50 -0.72 8.50 1.68
C ASP A 50 -1.24 7.83 2.95
N ILE A 51 -0.61 6.72 3.34
CA ILE A 51 -0.87 6.03 4.60
C ILE A 51 0.46 5.63 5.23
N VAL A 52 0.70 6.16 6.43
CA VAL A 52 1.83 5.81 7.27
C VAL A 52 1.34 5.23 8.58
N PHE A 53 1.71 3.98 8.87
CA PHE A 53 1.33 3.34 10.12
C PHE A 53 2.43 2.44 10.67
N THR A 54 2.30 2.10 11.95
CA THR A 54 3.25 1.24 12.67
C THR A 54 2.49 0.15 13.40
N ILE A 55 2.95 -1.09 13.28
CA ILE A 55 2.47 -2.23 14.07
C ILE A 55 3.57 -2.59 15.08
N THR A 56 3.26 -2.46 16.36
CA THR A 56 4.13 -2.90 17.47
C THR A 56 3.47 -4.03 18.24
N ARG A 57 4.27 -4.97 18.75
CA ARG A 57 3.75 -5.96 19.70
C ARG A 57 3.48 -5.28 21.04
N ILE A 58 2.33 -5.55 21.63
CA ILE A 58 2.03 -5.18 23.00
C ILE A 58 2.50 -6.38 23.85
N ASN A 59 3.45 -6.18 24.75
CA ASN A 59 3.86 -7.26 25.65
C ASN A 59 2.67 -7.64 26.53
N GLU A 60 2.40 -8.95 26.68
CA GLU A 60 1.49 -9.51 27.69
C GLU A 60 2.12 -9.44 29.09
#